data_AF-A0A6N6N4I2-F1
#
_entry.id   AF-A0A6N6N4I2-F1
#
_cell.length_a   1.000
_cell.length_b   1.000
_cell.length_c   1.000
_cell.angle_alpha   90.00
_cell.angle_beta   90.00
_cell.angle_gamma   90.00
#
_symmetry.space_group_name_H-M   'P 1'
#
loop_
_entity.id
_entity.type
_entity.pdbx_description
1 polymer ?
#
loop_
_entity_poly.entity_id
_entity_poly.type
_entity_poly.pdbx_seq_one_letter_code
_entity_poly.pdbx_strand_id
1 'polypeptide(L)'
;MKERMIRNTFFIPAALLVMLLLGACRTTDWVNPNVADPHKQDELFEEHSAQCRQEVDNTFADDPGNETARADLFEKCMKAKGWEEQDWW
;
A
#
# COMPACT_ATOMS: atom_id res chain seq x y z
N MET A 1 35.71 51.19 5.43
CA MET A 1 34.40 50.82 6.01
C MET A 1 33.35 50.73 4.90
N LYS A 2 32.93 49.52 4.51
CA LYS A 2 31.54 49.17 4.20
C LYS A 2 31.44 47.66 4.00
N GLU A 3 30.86 46.99 4.98
CA GLU A 3 30.41 45.59 4.88
C GLU A 3 29.34 45.49 3.78
N ARG A 4 29.23 44.33 3.10
CA ARG A 4 28.07 43.43 3.23
C ARG A 4 28.02 42.35 2.15
N MET A 5 27.94 41.13 2.68
CA MET A 5 26.98 40.07 2.34
C MET A 5 27.06 39.47 0.94
N ILE A 6 27.75 38.33 0.93
CA ILE A 6 27.46 37.15 0.11
C ILE A 6 25.94 37.01 -0.04
N ARG A 7 25.43 37.28 -1.24
CA ARG A 7 24.02 37.17 -1.60
C ARG A 7 23.70 35.69 -1.81
N ASN A 8 23.44 34.99 -0.71
CA ASN A 8 22.95 33.63 -0.65
C ASN A 8 21.49 33.63 -1.12
N THR A 9 21.23 33.40 -2.40
CA THR A 9 19.86 33.30 -2.88
C THR A 9 19.78 32.43 -4.13
N PHE A 10 18.91 31.41 -4.07
CA PHE A 10 18.43 30.54 -5.14
C PHE A 10 19.27 29.30 -5.50
N PHE A 11 19.31 28.30 -4.62
CA PHE A 11 19.58 26.90 -5.00
C PHE A 11 18.78 25.92 -4.14
N ILE A 12 17.46 26.09 -4.00
CA ILE A 12 16.60 25.11 -3.32
C ILE A 12 15.24 24.92 -4.03
N PRO A 13 15.18 24.48 -5.30
CA PRO A 13 13.97 23.80 -5.76
C PRO A 13 14.20 22.34 -6.17
N ALA A 14 15.44 21.93 -6.46
CA ALA A 14 15.73 20.58 -6.94
C ALA A 14 15.79 19.53 -5.81
N ALA A 15 16.32 19.89 -4.63
CA ALA A 15 16.49 18.95 -3.52
C ALA A 15 15.16 18.48 -2.90
N LEU A 16 14.11 19.32 -2.96
CA LEU A 16 12.77 18.97 -2.45
C LEU A 16 11.99 18.05 -3.40
N LEU A 17 12.21 18.14 -4.72
CA LEU A 17 11.53 17.29 -5.70
C LEU A 17 12.01 15.82 -5.63
N VAL A 18 13.28 15.60 -5.28
CA VAL A 18 13.86 14.25 -5.14
C VAL A 18 13.32 13.52 -3.89
N MET A 19 12.99 14.24 -2.81
CA MET A 19 12.41 13.62 -1.61
C MET A 19 10.97 13.12 -1.83
N LEU A 20 10.21 13.73 -2.74
CA LEU A 20 8.85 13.30 -3.08
C LEU A 20 8.82 12.02 -3.95
N LEU A 21 9.92 11.70 -4.64
CA LEU A 21 10.10 10.44 -5.38
C LEU A 21 10.66 9.31 -4.49
N LEU A 22 11.27 9.64 -3.35
CA LEU A 22 11.73 8.68 -2.34
C LEU A 22 10.63 8.26 -1.36
N GLY A 23 9.46 8.92 -1.42
CA GLY A 23 8.21 8.32 -0.98
C GLY A 23 7.78 7.26 -1.98
N ALA A 24 8.63 6.26 -2.23
CA ALA A 24 8.21 5.04 -2.89
C ALA A 24 6.92 4.62 -2.19
N CYS A 25 5.80 4.66 -2.92
CA CYS A 25 4.56 4.10 -2.42
C CYS A 25 4.91 2.66 -2.04
N ARG A 26 5.01 2.39 -0.74
CA ARG A 26 5.11 1.03 -0.22
C ARG A 26 3.89 0.32 -0.76
N THR A 27 4.10 -0.37 -1.87
CA THR A 27 3.08 -1.10 -2.60
C THR A 27 3.24 -2.49 -2.05
N THR A 28 2.45 -2.76 -1.01
CA THR A 28 2.28 -4.11 -0.52
C THR A 28 1.51 -4.84 -1.61
N ASP A 29 2.22 -5.62 -2.41
CA ASP A 29 1.59 -6.46 -3.42
C ASP A 29 1.17 -7.77 -2.79
N TRP A 30 0.03 -8.27 -3.23
CA TRP A 30 -0.43 -9.61 -2.88
C TRP A 30 0.04 -10.59 -3.94
N VAL A 31 0.74 -11.63 -3.54
CA VAL A 31 1.21 -12.69 -4.43
C VAL A 31 0.65 -14.03 -3.98
N ASN A 32 0.22 -14.87 -4.92
CA ASN A 32 -0.15 -16.26 -4.63
C ASN A 32 0.92 -17.20 -5.20
N PRO A 33 1.83 -17.75 -4.37
CA PRO A 33 2.93 -18.61 -4.83
C PRO A 33 2.47 -19.85 -5.59
N ASN A 34 1.21 -20.25 -5.44
CA ASN A 34 0.65 -21.44 -6.08
C ASN A 34 0.05 -21.15 -7.47
N VAL A 35 0.05 -19.90 -7.93
CA VAL A 35 -0.51 -19.49 -9.22
C VAL A 35 0.61 -18.93 -10.11
N ALA A 36 1.10 -19.75 -11.03
CA ALA A 36 2.23 -19.38 -11.89
C ALA A 36 1.87 -18.42 -13.05
N ASP A 37 0.62 -18.45 -13.51
CA ASP A 37 0.14 -17.60 -14.61
C ASP A 37 -0.24 -16.21 -14.08
N PRO A 38 0.42 -15.12 -14.51
CA PRO A 38 0.13 -13.77 -14.05
C PRO A 38 -1.31 -13.33 -14.32
N HIS A 39 -1.88 -13.68 -15.48
CA HIS A 39 -3.25 -13.30 -15.80
C HIS A 39 -4.27 -13.98 -14.88
N LYS A 40 -3.95 -15.22 -14.49
CA LYS A 40 -4.74 -15.97 -13.53
C LYS A 40 -4.58 -15.45 -12.10
N GLN A 41 -3.42 -14.87 -11.75
CA GLN A 41 -3.26 -14.19 -10.47
C GLN A 41 -4.21 -13.00 -10.37
N ASP A 42 -4.27 -12.14 -11.39
CA ASP A 42 -5.16 -10.97 -11.36
C ASP A 42 -6.64 -11.37 -11.21
N GLU A 43 -7.10 -12.34 -12.00
CA GLU A 43 -8.49 -12.83 -11.93
C GLU A 43 -8.83 -13.41 -10.54
N LEU A 44 -7.95 -14.25 -10.00
CA LEU A 44 -8.14 -14.84 -8.67
C LEU A 44 -8.01 -13.80 -7.55
N PHE A 45 -7.18 -12.78 -7.73
CA PHE A 45 -7.01 -11.72 -6.74
C PHE A 45 -8.31 -10.93 -6.61
N GLU A 46 -8.92 -10.54 -7.73
CA GLU A 46 -10.20 -9.84 -7.73
C GLU A 46 -11.31 -10.69 -7.11
N GLU A 47 -11.38 -11.98 -7.46
CA GLU A 47 -12.37 -12.89 -6.89
C GLU A 47 -12.19 -13.06 -5.37
N HIS A 48 -10.98 -13.41 -4.92
CA HIS A 48 -10.71 -13.68 -3.51
C HIS A 48 -10.82 -12.41 -2.66
N SER A 49 -10.33 -11.27 -3.16
CA SER A 49 -10.43 -10.00 -2.45
C SER A 49 -11.88 -9.52 -2.33
N ALA A 50 -12.74 -9.76 -3.33
CA ALA A 50 -14.17 -9.47 -3.22
C ALA A 50 -14.85 -10.35 -2.17
N GLN A 51 -14.54 -11.65 -2.12
CA GLN A 51 -15.05 -12.56 -1.09
C GLN A 51 -14.61 -12.11 0.32
N CYS A 52 -13.34 -11.75 0.49
CA CYS A 52 -12.82 -11.26 1.77
C CYS A 52 -13.41 -9.91 2.18
N ARG A 53 -13.64 -8.99 1.24
CA ARG A 53 -14.37 -7.73 1.52
C ARG A 53 -15.79 -8.00 2.00
N GLN A 54 -16.49 -8.94 1.37
CA GLN A 54 -17.83 -9.35 1.79
C GLN A 54 -17.83 -9.95 3.20
N GLU A 55 -16.83 -10.75 3.56
CA GLU A 55 -16.69 -11.30 4.91
C GLU A 55 -16.48 -10.21 5.96
N VAL A 56 -15.63 -9.22 5.65
CA VAL A 56 -15.44 -8.04 6.50
C VAL A 56 -16.74 -7.27 6.67
N ASP A 57 -17.44 -6.98 5.58
CA ASP A 57 -18.69 -6.21 5.63
C ASP A 57 -19.79 -6.94 6.40
N ASN A 58 -19.90 -8.26 6.24
CA ASN A 58 -20.85 -9.08 7.01
C ASN A 58 -20.51 -9.14 8.50
N THR A 59 -19.22 -9.16 8.84
CA THR A 59 -18.75 -9.29 10.24
C THR A 59 -18.88 -7.97 11.00
N PHE A 60 -18.64 -6.86 10.32
CA PHE A 60 -18.64 -5.51 10.89
C PHE A 60 -19.84 -4.67 10.41
N ALA A 61 -20.94 -5.31 10.03
CA ALA A 61 -22.13 -4.64 9.53
C ALA A 61 -22.71 -3.62 10.53
N ASP A 62 -22.65 -3.96 11.82
CA ASP A 62 -23.20 -3.15 12.92
C ASP A 62 -22.14 -2.23 13.58
N ASP A 63 -20.85 -2.40 13.28
CA ASP A 63 -19.75 -1.61 13.83
C ASP A 63 -18.66 -1.35 12.77
N PRO A 64 -18.88 -0.37 11.87
CA PRO A 64 -17.92 -0.04 10.82
C PRO A 64 -16.66 0.68 11.34
N GLY A 65 -16.62 1.09 12.62
CA GLY A 65 -15.60 2.01 13.15
C GLY A 65 -14.25 1.38 13.46
N ASN A 66 -14.13 0.05 13.44
CA ASN A 66 -12.89 -0.64 13.80
C ASN A 66 -12.04 -0.97 12.56
N GLU A 67 -11.46 0.05 11.95
CA GLU A 67 -10.63 -0.09 10.74
C GLU A 67 -9.50 -1.11 10.91
N THR A 68 -8.84 -1.15 12.08
CA THR A 68 -7.77 -2.12 12.37
C THR A 68 -8.28 -3.56 12.38
N ALA A 69 -9.41 -3.83 13.03
CA ALA A 69 -9.97 -5.19 13.05
C ALA A 69 -10.53 -5.61 11.68
N ARG A 70 -11.06 -4.66 10.91
CA ARG A 70 -11.50 -4.88 9.52
C ARG A 70 -10.30 -5.24 8.62
N ALA A 71 -9.18 -4.53 8.76
CA ALA A 71 -7.95 -4.81 8.03
C ALA A 71 -7.35 -6.17 8.42
N ASP A 72 -7.26 -6.49 9.72
CA ASP A 72 -6.76 -7.78 10.23
C ASP A 72 -7.62 -8.96 9.74
N LEU A 73 -8.96 -8.80 9.69
CA LEU A 73 -9.83 -9.84 9.14
C LEU A 73 -9.65 -10.02 7.63
N PHE A 74 -9.54 -8.91 6.89
CA PHE A 74 -9.25 -8.96 5.45
C PHE A 74 -7.93 -9.70 5.19
N GLU A 75 -6.87 -9.34 5.90
CA GLU A 75 -5.54 -9.95 5.79
C GLU A 75 -5.58 -11.45 6.09
N LYS A 76 -6.26 -11.85 7.17
CA LYS A 76 -6.45 -13.27 7.53
C LYS A 76 -7.20 -14.05 6.45
N CYS A 77 -8.25 -13.48 5.88
CA CYS A 77 -9.00 -14.11 4.80
C CYS A 77 -8.13 -14.30 3.56
N MET A 78 -7.38 -13.27 3.14
CA MET A 78 -6.48 -13.34 2.00
C MET A 78 -5.39 -14.39 2.21
N LYS A 79 -4.77 -14.45 3.39
CA LYS A 79 -3.79 -15.49 3.76
C LYS A 79 -4.39 -16.89 3.74
N ALA A 80 -5.62 -17.07 4.20
CA ALA A 80 -6.32 -18.36 4.14
C ALA A 80 -6.58 -18.81 2.68
N LYS A 81 -6.71 -17.87 1.75
CA LYS A 81 -6.83 -18.11 0.30
C LYS A 81 -5.47 -18.35 -0.39
N GLY A 82 -4.36 -18.33 0.36
CA GLY A 82 -3.00 -18.57 -0.14
C GLY A 82 -2.30 -17.33 -0.70
N TRP A 83 -2.78 -16.13 -0.37
CA TRP A 83 -2.12 -14.88 -0.73
C TRP A 83 -1.14 -14.42 0.35
N GLU A 84 -0.02 -13.88 -0.07
CA GLU A 84 1.04 -13.35 0.79
C GLU A 84 1.31 -11.90 0.42
N GLU A 85 1.43 -11.04 1.45
CA GLU A 85 1.89 -9.67 1.27
C GLU A 85 3.39 -9.65 1.02
N GLN A 86 3.80 -9.05 -0.10
CA GLN A 86 5.18 -8.79 -0.47
C GLN A 86 5.41 -7.29 -0.36
N ASP A 87 6.29 -6.90 0.56
CA ASP A 87 6.76 -5.53 0.65
C ASP A 87 7.89 -5.31 -0.36
N TRP A 88 7.62 -4.56 -1.43
CA TRP A 88 8.66 -4.09 -2.34
C TRP A 88 9.20 -2.74 -1.87
N TRP A 89 10.53 -2.57 -1.93
CA TRP A 89 11.31 -1.46 -1.37
C TRP A 89 11.81 -0.51 -2.45
#